data_AF-A0A7J8K2F1-F1
#
_entry.id   AF-A0A7J8K2F1-F1
#
_cell.length_a   1.000
_cell.length_b   1.000
_cell.length_c   1.000
_cell.angle_alpha   90.00
_cell.angle_beta   90.00
_cell.angle_gamma   90.00
#
_symmetry.space_group_name_H-M   'P 1'
#
loop_
_entity.id
_entity.type
_entity.pdbx_description
1 polymer ?
#
loop_
_entity_poly.entity_id
_entity_poly.type
_entity_poly.pdbx_seq_one_letter_code
_entity_poly.pdbx_strand_id
1 'polypeptide(L)'
;MSSEMLPAFFETSNVEIKQDLSEDQEESQKPRLGEEFEPISKRQMKKLIKQKQWEEQRELRKQKRKEKRKRKQLERQCQLESNSDGNDRKRIRRDVVHSTLRLIIDCSFDSLMVLKDIKKLHKQIQRCYAENRRALHPVQFYLTSHGGQLKKNMDENDKGWINWKDIHIKPEHYSEFIKKEDLIYLTSDSPNVLKELDESKAYVIGGLVDHNHHKGFTYKQASDHGIDHAQLPLGNFVKMNSRKVLAINHVCLCFSV
;
A
#
# COMPACT_ATOMS: atom_id res chain seq x y z
N MET A 1 -71.64 -2.15 -14.02
CA MET A 1 -72.17 -2.80 -12.81
C MET A 1 -71.04 -2.74 -11.79
N SER A 2 -70.97 -1.73 -10.93
CA SER A 2 -71.84 -1.49 -9.75
C SER A 2 -71.58 -2.59 -8.71
N SER A 3 -71.19 -2.34 -7.45
CA SER A 3 -71.37 -1.18 -6.54
C SER A 3 -70.14 -1.13 -5.59
N GLU A 4 -69.51 0.01 -5.28
CA GLU A 4 -69.81 0.91 -4.14
C GLU A 4 -70.36 0.25 -2.86
N MET A 5 -69.66 0.39 -1.72
CA MET A 5 -70.12 1.17 -0.54
C MET A 5 -69.08 1.26 0.59
N LEU A 6 -68.88 2.48 1.12
CA LEU A 6 -68.63 2.79 2.54
C LEU A 6 -69.96 3.35 3.12
N PRO A 7 -70.26 3.25 4.42
CA PRO A 7 -70.08 4.38 5.38
C PRO A 7 -69.73 3.86 6.81
N ALA A 8 -69.69 4.61 7.92
CA ALA A 8 -69.73 6.05 8.27
C ALA A 8 -68.57 6.32 9.28
N PHE A 9 -68.15 7.51 9.73
CA PHE A 9 -68.77 8.77 10.21
C PHE A 9 -69.67 8.68 11.45
N PHE A 10 -69.19 9.30 12.54
CA PHE A 10 -70.01 9.88 13.62
C PHE A 10 -69.50 11.29 13.90
N GLU A 11 -70.37 12.29 13.64
CA GLU A 11 -70.29 13.65 14.20
C GLU A 11 -70.73 13.60 15.69
N THR A 12 -70.71 14.63 16.55
CA THR A 12 -70.69 16.11 16.49
C THR A 12 -69.89 16.60 17.75
N SER A 13 -69.59 17.88 18.05
CA SER A 13 -70.37 19.11 17.88
C SER A 13 -69.52 20.40 17.93
N ASN A 14 -69.92 21.40 17.11
CA ASN A 14 -69.47 22.80 17.17
C ASN A 14 -69.82 23.51 18.48
N VAL A 15 -69.07 24.57 18.82
CA VAL A 15 -69.61 25.93 19.00
C VAL A 15 -68.54 26.95 18.54
N GLU A 16 -68.90 27.83 17.60
CA GLU A 16 -68.12 29.04 17.23
C GLU A 16 -68.49 30.23 18.15
N ILE A 17 -67.66 31.28 18.21
CA ILE A 17 -68.07 32.70 18.04
C ILE A 17 -66.88 33.70 18.14
N LYS A 18 -66.64 34.41 17.03
CA LYS A 18 -66.18 35.82 16.81
C LYS A 18 -64.94 36.44 17.48
N GLN A 19 -64.10 37.02 16.60
CA GLN A 19 -63.59 38.44 16.53
C GLN A 19 -63.31 39.19 17.86
N ASP A 20 -62.19 39.90 18.04
CA ASP A 20 -61.81 41.06 17.22
C ASP A 20 -60.29 41.44 17.28
N LEU A 21 -59.93 42.59 16.69
CA LEU A 21 -58.58 43.14 16.44
C LEU A 21 -57.98 44.03 17.56
N SER A 22 -56.74 44.47 17.32
CA SER A 22 -56.01 45.66 17.85
C SER A 22 -55.16 45.58 19.14
N GLU A 23 -53.86 45.78 18.92
CA GLU A 23 -52.93 46.77 19.51
C GLU A 23 -52.67 46.90 21.04
N ASP A 24 -51.37 46.70 21.35
CA ASP A 24 -50.48 47.44 22.27
C ASP A 24 -50.79 47.68 23.77
N GLN A 25 -49.80 47.25 24.59
CA GLN A 25 -49.33 47.85 25.86
C GLN A 25 -50.34 47.84 27.05
N GLU A 26 -49.95 47.68 28.32
CA GLU A 26 -48.67 47.52 29.02
C GLU A 26 -49.00 46.87 30.39
N GLU A 27 -48.30 45.83 30.87
CA GLU A 27 -47.99 45.65 32.32
C GLU A 27 -47.15 44.40 32.67
N SER A 28 -45.93 44.66 33.14
CA SER A 28 -45.37 44.10 34.39
C SER A 28 -45.53 42.60 34.71
N GLN A 29 -44.68 41.74 34.12
CA GLN A 29 -44.22 40.53 34.82
C GLN A 29 -42.69 40.49 34.95
N LYS A 30 -42.22 40.23 36.17
CA LYS A 30 -40.80 40.24 36.56
C LYS A 30 -40.03 39.13 35.82
N PRO A 31 -38.90 39.43 35.13
CA PRO A 31 -38.01 38.37 34.67
C PRO A 31 -37.31 37.73 35.87
N ARG A 32 -37.64 36.46 36.13
CA ARG A 32 -36.83 35.56 36.95
C ARG A 32 -35.73 34.94 36.08
N LEU A 33 -34.72 34.41 36.77
CA LEU A 33 -33.58 33.63 36.26
C LEU A 33 -32.47 34.50 35.65
N GLY A 34 -31.36 34.60 36.38
CA GLY A 34 -30.12 35.13 35.83
C GLY A 34 -29.52 34.11 34.87
N GLU A 35 -29.07 34.58 33.71
CA GLU A 35 -28.19 33.81 32.84
C GLU A 35 -26.80 33.72 33.48
N GLU A 36 -26.57 32.64 34.23
CA GLU A 36 -25.21 32.24 34.58
C GLU A 36 -24.46 31.87 33.29
N PHE A 37 -23.72 32.83 32.75
CA PHE A 37 -22.65 32.55 31.80
C PHE A 37 -21.57 31.72 32.49
N GLU A 38 -21.73 30.40 32.46
CA GLU A 38 -20.70 29.42 32.80
C GLU A 38 -19.36 29.86 32.17
N PRO A 39 -18.34 30.22 32.98
CA PRO A 39 -17.14 30.85 32.45
C PRO A 39 -16.32 29.82 31.67
N ILE A 40 -16.47 29.85 30.34
CA ILE A 40 -15.82 28.97 29.37
C ILE A 40 -14.38 28.67 29.80
N SER A 41 -14.10 27.40 30.09
CA SER A 41 -12.82 26.97 30.63
C SER A 41 -11.67 27.49 29.76
N LYS A 42 -10.57 27.94 30.38
CA LYS A 42 -9.37 28.49 29.68
C LYS A 42 -8.89 27.58 28.52
N ARG A 43 -9.13 26.26 28.59
CA ARG A 43 -8.88 25.29 27.51
C ARG A 43 -9.89 25.39 26.34
N GLN A 44 -11.18 25.49 26.63
CA GLN A 44 -12.23 25.66 25.61
C GLN A 44 -12.08 27.01 24.90
N MET A 45 -11.83 28.09 25.64
CA MET A 45 -11.56 29.43 25.08
C MET A 45 -10.36 29.41 24.14
N LYS A 46 -9.24 28.79 24.55
CA LYS A 46 -8.04 28.62 23.71
C LYS A 46 -8.31 27.76 22.45
N LYS A 47 -9.22 26.78 22.52
CA LYS A 47 -9.65 25.97 21.37
C LYS A 47 -10.48 26.80 20.38
N LEU A 48 -11.45 27.57 20.88
CA LEU A 48 -12.27 28.50 20.09
C LEU A 48 -11.44 29.58 19.39
N ILE A 49 -10.51 30.23 20.09
CA ILE A 49 -9.58 31.22 19.50
C ILE A 49 -8.73 30.57 18.40
N LYS A 50 -8.15 29.39 18.66
CA LYS A 50 -7.36 28.66 17.65
C LYS A 50 -8.20 28.23 16.44
N GLN A 51 -9.48 27.93 16.63
CA GLN A 51 -10.41 27.60 15.55
C GLN A 51 -10.76 28.83 14.71
N LYS A 52 -11.11 29.96 15.34
CA LYS A 52 -11.32 31.25 14.64
C LYS A 52 -10.09 31.67 13.83
N GLN A 53 -8.90 31.65 14.45
CA GLN A 53 -7.63 31.94 13.76
C GLN A 53 -7.37 30.99 12.58
N TRP A 54 -7.74 29.71 12.68
CA TRP A 54 -7.63 28.76 11.58
C TRP A 54 -8.61 29.08 10.45
N GLU A 55 -9.81 29.55 10.76
CA GLU A 55 -10.83 29.94 9.79
C GLU A 55 -10.51 31.26 9.10
N GLU A 56 -10.07 32.28 9.83
CA GLU A 56 -9.52 33.53 9.30
C GLU A 56 -8.34 33.25 8.35
N GLN A 57 -7.41 32.38 8.75
CA GLN A 57 -6.29 31.96 7.90
C GLN A 57 -6.70 30.97 6.78
N ARG A 58 -7.97 30.57 6.63
CA ARG A 58 -8.40 29.60 5.61
C ARG A 58 -8.15 30.14 4.19
N GLU A 59 -8.60 31.36 3.91
CA GLU A 59 -8.42 31.99 2.59
C GLU A 59 -6.96 32.37 2.34
N LEU A 60 -6.23 32.91 3.33
CA LEU A 60 -4.79 33.17 3.18
C LEU A 60 -3.99 31.90 2.85
N ARG A 61 -4.36 30.75 3.44
CA ARG A 61 -3.72 29.45 3.12
C ARG A 61 -4.14 28.91 1.76
N LYS A 62 -5.36 29.17 1.30
CA LYS A 62 -5.84 28.85 -0.05
C LYS A 62 -5.13 29.70 -1.11
N GLN A 63 -4.93 30.98 -0.86
CA GLN A 63 -4.13 31.89 -1.69
C GLN A 63 -2.67 31.42 -1.75
N LYS A 64 -1.98 31.24 -0.61
CA LYS A 64 -0.60 30.70 -0.57
C LYS A 64 -0.47 29.33 -1.27
N ARG A 65 -1.49 28.47 -1.20
CA ARG A 65 -1.53 27.20 -1.97
C ARG A 65 -1.69 27.43 -3.48
N LYS A 66 -2.53 28.39 -3.90
CA LYS A 66 -2.73 28.75 -5.32
C LYS A 66 -1.47 29.39 -5.91
N GLU A 67 -0.82 30.28 -5.16
CA GLU A 67 0.45 30.91 -5.50
C GLU A 67 1.59 29.88 -5.59
N LYS A 68 1.77 29.01 -4.58
CA LYS A 68 2.77 27.93 -4.62
C LYS A 68 2.52 26.94 -5.76
N ARG A 69 1.27 26.74 -6.18
CA ARG A 69 0.92 25.97 -7.39
C ARG A 69 1.32 26.71 -8.67
N LYS A 70 0.96 27.99 -8.81
CA LYS A 70 1.37 28.84 -9.94
C LYS A 70 2.90 28.92 -10.06
N ARG A 71 3.62 29.14 -8.95
CA ARG A 71 5.08 29.20 -8.94
C ARG A 71 5.70 27.88 -9.39
N LYS A 72 5.23 26.74 -8.88
CA LYS A 72 5.65 25.41 -9.38
C LYS A 72 5.28 25.13 -10.84
N GLN A 73 4.26 25.80 -11.37
CA GLN A 73 3.85 25.67 -12.78
C GLN A 73 4.77 26.52 -13.68
N LEU A 74 5.09 27.75 -13.27
CA LEU A 74 6.08 28.62 -13.90
C LEU A 74 7.50 28.04 -13.83
N GLU A 75 7.94 27.57 -12.66
CA GLU A 75 9.22 26.84 -12.47
C GLU A 75 9.33 25.68 -13.48
N ARG A 76 8.24 24.92 -13.69
CA ARG A 76 8.19 23.83 -14.68
C ARG A 76 8.16 24.32 -16.13
N GLN A 77 7.56 25.47 -16.39
CA GLN A 77 7.44 26.03 -17.74
C GLN A 77 8.77 26.63 -18.19
N CYS A 78 9.45 27.41 -17.35
CA CYS A 78 10.79 27.90 -17.64
C CYS A 78 11.82 26.75 -17.75
N GLN A 79 11.65 25.66 -16.99
CA GLN A 79 12.46 24.43 -17.17
C GLN A 79 12.16 23.68 -18.48
N LEU A 80 11.00 23.87 -19.10
CA LEU A 80 10.68 23.33 -20.42
C LEU A 80 11.22 24.24 -21.53
N GLU A 81 11.14 25.55 -21.36
CA GLU A 81 11.64 26.54 -22.32
C GLU A 81 13.18 26.60 -22.37
N SER A 82 13.87 26.29 -21.27
CA SER A 82 15.35 26.14 -21.26
C SER A 82 15.85 24.84 -21.92
N ASN A 83 14.98 23.84 -22.10
CA ASN A 83 15.31 22.58 -22.76
C ASN A 83 14.61 22.52 -24.14
N SER A 84 15.13 23.31 -25.07
CA SER A 84 14.82 23.17 -26.51
C SER A 84 15.40 21.89 -27.13
N ASP A 85 16.10 21.06 -26.34
CA ASP A 85 16.55 19.73 -26.73
C ASP A 85 15.71 18.64 -26.04
N GLY A 86 15.46 17.56 -26.78
CA GLY A 86 14.27 16.75 -26.57
C GLY A 86 14.31 15.75 -25.40
N ASN A 87 13.17 15.64 -24.70
CA ASN A 87 12.72 14.38 -24.06
C ASN A 87 13.42 13.92 -22.76
N ASP A 88 14.14 14.79 -22.03
CA ASP A 88 14.88 14.51 -20.78
C ASP A 88 14.06 14.03 -19.55
N ARG A 89 12.82 13.57 -19.73
CA ARG A 89 12.10 12.73 -18.74
C ARG A 89 12.17 11.25 -19.03
N LYS A 90 12.59 10.86 -20.24
CA LYS A 90 13.14 9.52 -20.45
C LYS A 90 14.50 9.53 -19.76
N ARG A 91 14.60 8.89 -18.58
CA ARG A 91 15.90 8.53 -18.00
C ARG A 91 16.78 8.03 -19.14
N ILE A 92 17.99 8.56 -19.26
CA ILE A 92 19.02 8.09 -20.19
C ILE A 92 18.95 6.57 -20.20
N ARG A 93 18.50 6.00 -21.33
CA ARG A 93 18.57 4.56 -21.55
C ARG A 93 20.05 4.27 -21.70
N ARG A 94 20.69 3.96 -20.58
CA ARG A 94 21.95 3.22 -20.59
C ARG A 94 21.66 1.93 -21.32
N ASP A 95 22.60 1.46 -22.13
CA ASP A 95 22.51 0.10 -22.65
C ASP A 95 22.72 -0.86 -21.47
N VAL A 96 21.61 -1.36 -20.95
CA VAL A 96 21.59 -2.20 -19.75
C VAL A 96 21.86 -3.64 -20.16
N VAL A 97 23.09 -4.09 -19.91
CA VAL A 97 23.49 -5.49 -20.05
C VAL A 97 22.87 -6.26 -18.89
N HIS A 98 21.92 -7.15 -19.20
CA HIS A 98 21.25 -7.99 -18.22
C HIS A 98 22.17 -9.14 -17.80
N SER A 99 22.11 -9.54 -16.53
CA SER A 99 22.77 -10.77 -16.08
C SER A 99 22.02 -12.00 -16.58
N THR A 100 22.75 -13.10 -16.76
CA THR A 100 22.15 -14.41 -17.08
C THR A 100 21.56 -15.10 -15.86
N LEU A 101 21.90 -14.62 -14.65
CA LEU A 101 21.42 -15.13 -13.37
C LEU A 101 19.89 -15.12 -13.29
N ARG A 102 19.32 -16.25 -12.86
CA ARG A 102 17.87 -16.42 -12.67
C ARG A 102 17.53 -16.22 -11.19
N LEU A 103 16.63 -15.29 -10.88
CA LEU A 103 16.15 -15.04 -9.51
C LEU A 103 14.65 -15.32 -9.43
N ILE A 104 14.28 -16.29 -8.60
CA ILE A 104 12.94 -16.86 -8.53
C ILE A 104 12.32 -16.52 -7.18
N ILE A 105 11.10 -15.96 -7.18
CA ILE A 105 10.24 -15.94 -6.01
C ILE A 105 9.25 -17.11 -6.11
N ASP A 106 9.27 -17.97 -5.11
CA ASP A 106 8.41 -19.14 -4.95
C ASP A 106 7.15 -18.76 -4.17
N CYS A 107 6.00 -18.64 -4.84
CA CYS A 107 4.73 -18.28 -4.21
C CYS A 107 3.83 -19.48 -3.86
N SER A 108 4.39 -20.68 -3.77
CA SER A 108 3.62 -21.89 -3.39
C SER A 108 2.99 -21.83 -1.98
N PHE A 109 3.42 -20.88 -1.14
CA PHE A 109 3.03 -20.74 0.26
C PHE A 109 1.76 -19.89 0.51
N ASP A 110 0.94 -19.60 -0.51
CA ASP A 110 -0.26 -18.75 -0.39
C ASP A 110 -1.22 -19.20 0.75
N SER A 111 -1.36 -20.52 0.94
CA SER A 111 -2.20 -21.12 1.99
C SER A 111 -1.66 -20.94 3.41
N LEU A 112 -0.36 -20.65 3.58
CA LEU A 112 0.29 -20.43 4.88
C LEU A 112 0.19 -18.97 5.35
N MET A 113 -0.38 -18.07 4.54
CA MET A 113 -0.48 -16.65 4.83
C MET A 113 -1.93 -16.18 4.90
N VAL A 114 -2.23 -15.37 5.92
CA VAL A 114 -3.48 -14.59 5.95
C VAL A 114 -3.39 -13.42 4.98
N LEU A 115 -4.53 -12.89 4.53
CA LEU A 115 -4.61 -11.78 3.57
C LEU A 115 -3.80 -10.53 3.98
N LYS A 116 -3.58 -10.29 5.28
CA LYS A 116 -2.71 -9.20 5.78
C LYS A 116 -1.25 -9.40 5.39
N ASP A 117 -0.78 -10.64 5.30
CA ASP A 117 0.59 -11.01 4.97
C ASP A 117 0.78 -11.18 3.45
N ILE A 118 -0.22 -11.70 2.74
CA ILE A 118 -0.30 -11.61 1.27
C ILE A 118 -0.16 -10.15 0.79
N LYS A 119 -0.79 -9.20 1.48
CA LYS A 119 -0.64 -7.75 1.21
C LYS A 119 0.75 -7.20 1.53
N LYS A 120 1.53 -7.84 2.43
CA LYS A 120 2.94 -7.51 2.64
C LYS A 120 3.81 -8.12 1.53
N LEU A 121 3.57 -9.39 1.18
CA LEU A 121 4.27 -10.11 0.11
C LEU A 121 4.16 -9.38 -1.23
N HIS A 122 2.95 -8.98 -1.64
CA HIS A 122 2.75 -8.19 -2.86
C HIS A 122 3.62 -6.91 -2.87
N LYS A 123 3.67 -6.17 -1.75
CA LYS A 123 4.55 -4.97 -1.64
C LYS A 123 6.04 -5.31 -1.71
N GLN A 124 6.47 -6.47 -1.20
CA GLN A 124 7.85 -6.92 -1.32
C GLN A 124 8.20 -7.31 -2.76
N ILE A 125 7.30 -7.98 -3.47
CA ILE A 125 7.45 -8.30 -4.91
C ILE A 125 7.53 -7.02 -5.75
N GLN A 126 6.62 -6.06 -5.53
CA GLN A 126 6.68 -4.73 -6.16
C GLN A 126 8.03 -4.03 -5.91
N ARG A 127 8.60 -4.17 -4.71
CA ARG A 127 9.92 -3.62 -4.37
C ARG A 127 11.06 -4.36 -5.09
N CYS A 128 11.07 -5.69 -5.12
CA CYS A 128 12.05 -6.47 -5.88
C CYS A 128 12.04 -6.07 -7.37
N TYR A 129 10.86 -6.04 -7.99
CA TYR A 129 10.70 -5.64 -9.38
C TYR A 129 11.21 -4.21 -9.64
N ALA A 130 10.82 -3.25 -8.80
CA ALA A 130 11.21 -1.85 -8.95
C ALA A 130 12.72 -1.61 -8.79
N GLU A 131 13.41 -2.42 -7.98
CA GLU A 131 14.86 -2.31 -7.80
C GLU A 131 15.64 -3.12 -8.86
N ASN A 132 15.16 -4.30 -9.31
CA ASN A 132 15.77 -5.02 -10.43
C ASN A 132 15.77 -4.16 -11.71
N ARG A 133 14.65 -3.47 -11.99
CA ARG A 133 14.50 -2.48 -13.08
C ARG A 133 15.40 -1.23 -12.93
N ARG A 134 16.23 -1.15 -11.88
CA ARG A 134 17.16 -0.06 -11.57
C ARG A 134 18.60 -0.54 -11.30
N ALA A 135 18.83 -1.86 -11.26
CA ALA A 135 20.15 -2.45 -11.11
C ALA A 135 21.07 -2.07 -12.28
N LEU A 136 22.38 -2.22 -12.11
CA LEU A 136 23.34 -2.07 -13.21
C LEU A 136 23.21 -3.28 -14.15
N HIS A 137 23.05 -4.47 -13.56
CA HIS A 137 22.83 -5.74 -14.25
C HIS A 137 21.54 -6.41 -13.76
N PRO A 138 20.37 -6.08 -14.35
CA PRO A 138 19.12 -6.73 -14.01
C PRO A 138 19.18 -8.23 -14.24
N VAL A 139 18.69 -8.99 -13.26
CA VAL A 139 18.62 -10.45 -13.29
C VAL A 139 17.35 -10.91 -13.99
N GLN A 140 17.35 -12.14 -14.51
CA GLN A 140 16.17 -12.79 -15.08
C GLN A 140 15.19 -13.10 -13.94
N PHE A 141 14.17 -12.26 -13.76
CA PHE A 141 13.33 -12.27 -12.57
C PHE A 141 12.05 -13.09 -12.79
N TYR A 142 11.79 -14.07 -11.91
CA TYR A 142 10.67 -14.99 -12.00
C TYR A 142 9.75 -14.90 -10.77
N LEU A 143 8.46 -15.03 -11.01
CA LEU A 143 7.42 -15.20 -9.99
C LEU A 143 6.69 -16.50 -10.31
N THR A 144 6.83 -17.52 -9.44
CA THR A 144 6.41 -18.91 -9.70
C THR A 144 5.35 -19.37 -8.73
N SER A 145 4.55 -20.37 -9.10
CA SER A 145 3.33 -20.76 -8.39
C SER A 145 2.37 -19.57 -8.17
N HIS A 146 2.31 -18.65 -9.13
CA HIS A 146 1.50 -17.43 -9.04
C HIS A 146 0.00 -17.73 -9.19
N GLY A 147 -0.70 -17.77 -8.06
CA GLY A 147 -2.14 -18.02 -7.99
C GLY A 147 -2.77 -17.53 -6.69
N GLY A 148 -3.80 -18.24 -6.22
CA GLY A 148 -4.35 -18.08 -4.86
C GLY A 148 -4.86 -16.68 -4.51
N GLN A 149 -4.65 -16.29 -3.25
CA GLN A 149 -4.95 -14.96 -2.72
C GLN A 149 -4.01 -13.89 -3.30
N LEU A 150 -2.74 -14.22 -3.53
CA LEU A 150 -1.74 -13.29 -4.07
C LEU A 150 -2.17 -12.75 -5.43
N LYS A 151 -2.54 -13.62 -6.38
CA LYS A 151 -2.98 -13.20 -7.71
C LYS A 151 -4.21 -12.30 -7.63
N LYS A 152 -5.24 -12.68 -6.85
CA LYS A 152 -6.45 -11.85 -6.64
C LYS A 152 -6.10 -10.47 -6.09
N ASN A 153 -5.22 -10.42 -5.09
CA ASN A 153 -4.75 -9.17 -4.50
C ASN A 153 -3.93 -8.31 -5.47
N MET A 154 -3.21 -8.91 -6.43
CA MET A 154 -2.54 -8.20 -7.53
C MET A 154 -3.54 -7.67 -8.56
N ASP A 155 -4.49 -8.49 -9.02
CA ASP A 155 -5.56 -8.10 -9.96
C ASP A 155 -6.42 -6.92 -9.44
N GLU A 156 -6.71 -6.90 -8.14
CA GLU A 156 -7.48 -5.83 -7.49
C GLU A 156 -6.69 -4.52 -7.32
N ASN A 157 -5.45 -4.60 -6.82
CA ASN A 157 -4.71 -3.44 -6.29
C ASN A 157 -3.65 -2.89 -7.26
N ASP A 158 -3.16 -3.69 -8.21
CA ASP A 158 -2.15 -3.28 -9.19
C ASP A 158 -2.43 -3.89 -10.57
N LYS A 159 -3.53 -3.46 -11.22
CA LYS A 159 -3.87 -3.85 -12.60
C LYS A 159 -2.74 -3.62 -13.63
N GLY A 160 -1.71 -2.86 -13.27
CA GLY A 160 -0.50 -2.67 -14.05
C GLY A 160 0.47 -3.87 -14.03
N TRP A 161 0.28 -4.87 -13.15
CA TRP A 161 1.16 -6.04 -13.03
C TRP A 161 1.32 -6.81 -14.34
N ILE A 162 0.24 -6.90 -15.13
CA ILE A 162 0.22 -7.54 -16.46
C ILE A 162 1.15 -6.82 -17.46
N ASN A 163 1.38 -5.52 -17.26
CA ASN A 163 2.23 -4.68 -18.11
C ASN A 163 3.68 -4.57 -17.60
N TRP A 164 4.06 -5.32 -16.56
CA TRP A 164 5.44 -5.36 -16.11
C TRP A 164 6.31 -6.01 -17.20
N LYS A 165 7.49 -5.43 -17.42
CA LYS A 165 8.45 -5.87 -18.44
C LYS A 165 9.62 -6.54 -17.76
N ASP A 166 10.28 -7.46 -18.45
CA ASP A 166 11.52 -8.06 -17.97
C ASP A 166 11.30 -8.86 -16.66
N ILE A 167 10.12 -9.50 -16.56
CA ILE A 167 9.71 -10.41 -15.48
C ILE A 167 8.91 -11.58 -16.07
N HIS A 168 9.14 -12.79 -15.53
CA HIS A 168 8.44 -14.02 -15.90
C HIS A 168 7.46 -14.43 -14.81
N ILE A 169 6.17 -14.13 -14.99
CA ILE A 169 5.12 -14.51 -14.05
C ILE A 169 4.46 -15.80 -14.53
N LYS A 170 4.54 -16.86 -13.72
CA LYS A 170 4.14 -18.24 -14.06
C LYS A 170 3.25 -18.86 -12.98
N PRO A 171 2.11 -19.48 -13.33
CA PRO A 171 1.33 -20.27 -12.39
C PRO A 171 2.00 -21.60 -12.04
N GLU A 172 2.92 -22.10 -12.88
CA GLU A 172 3.66 -23.35 -12.66
C GLU A 172 4.70 -23.21 -11.53
N HIS A 173 5.00 -24.32 -10.85
CA HIS A 173 6.08 -24.40 -9.87
C HIS A 173 7.46 -24.41 -10.58
N TYR A 174 8.49 -23.84 -9.94
CA TYR A 174 9.81 -23.67 -10.58
C TYR A 174 10.46 -25.00 -11.02
N SER A 175 10.13 -26.11 -10.34
CA SER A 175 10.63 -27.45 -10.68
C SER A 175 10.14 -28.01 -12.01
N GLU A 176 9.09 -27.43 -12.60
CA GLU A 176 8.51 -27.90 -13.86
C GLU A 176 9.31 -27.45 -15.10
N PHE A 177 10.13 -26.40 -14.96
CA PHE A 177 10.85 -25.79 -16.10
C PHE A 177 12.29 -25.33 -15.79
N ILE A 178 12.75 -25.44 -14.54
CA ILE A 178 14.16 -25.27 -14.19
C ILE A 178 14.72 -26.62 -13.77
N LYS A 179 15.89 -26.98 -14.31
CA LYS A 179 16.57 -28.23 -13.93
C LYS A 179 16.96 -28.21 -12.46
N LYS A 180 16.83 -29.36 -11.79
CA LYS A 180 17.20 -29.53 -10.38
C LYS A 180 18.66 -29.12 -10.08
N GLU A 181 19.59 -29.46 -10.98
CA GLU A 181 21.02 -29.14 -10.90
C GLU A 181 21.36 -27.64 -10.99
N ASP A 182 20.43 -26.81 -11.49
CA ASP A 182 20.60 -25.36 -11.59
C ASP A 182 20.09 -24.62 -10.35
N LEU A 183 19.26 -25.26 -9.50
CA LEU A 183 18.51 -24.60 -8.44
C LEU A 183 19.31 -24.49 -7.14
N ILE A 184 19.35 -23.28 -6.57
CA ILE A 184 19.88 -23.00 -5.24
C ILE A 184 18.79 -22.31 -4.40
N TYR A 185 18.25 -23.00 -3.40
CA TYR A 185 17.24 -22.43 -2.51
C TYR A 185 17.90 -21.59 -1.40
N LEU A 186 17.56 -20.30 -1.35
CA LEU A 186 18.06 -19.36 -0.36
C LEU A 186 17.25 -19.46 0.93
N THR A 187 17.91 -19.87 2.01
CA THR A 187 17.27 -20.05 3.31
C THR A 187 18.25 -19.80 4.45
N SER A 188 17.79 -19.07 5.48
CA SER A 188 18.61 -18.68 6.64
C SER A 188 19.07 -19.85 7.51
N ASP A 189 18.37 -20.99 7.41
CA ASP A 189 18.60 -22.18 8.22
C ASP A 189 19.57 -23.19 7.54
N SER A 190 20.01 -22.91 6.30
CA SER A 190 20.99 -23.77 5.61
C SER A 190 22.38 -23.70 6.29
N PRO A 191 23.08 -24.83 6.50
CA PRO A 191 24.45 -24.81 7.00
C PRO A 191 25.45 -24.27 5.97
N ASN A 192 25.11 -24.30 4.68
CA ASN A 192 25.99 -23.85 3.59
C ASN A 192 25.91 -22.33 3.45
N VAL A 193 27.05 -21.65 3.40
CA VAL A 193 27.12 -20.19 3.21
C VAL A 193 27.42 -19.87 1.74
N LEU A 194 26.56 -19.08 1.10
CA LEU A 194 26.78 -18.57 -0.25
C LEU A 194 27.95 -17.59 -0.25
N LYS A 195 28.99 -17.88 -1.05
CA LYS A 195 30.21 -17.05 -1.14
C LYS A 195 30.18 -16.11 -2.33
N GLU A 196 29.82 -16.65 -3.49
CA GLU A 196 29.83 -15.97 -4.79
C GLU A 196 28.55 -16.32 -5.55
N LEU A 197 28.20 -15.52 -6.56
CA LEU A 197 27.03 -15.73 -7.40
C LEU A 197 27.46 -16.33 -8.74
N ASP A 198 27.17 -17.61 -8.94
CA ASP A 198 27.23 -18.25 -10.25
C ASP A 198 26.04 -17.78 -11.10
N GLU A 199 26.32 -17.08 -12.21
CA GLU A 199 25.28 -16.59 -13.12
C GLU A 199 24.55 -17.70 -13.89
N SER A 200 25.13 -18.90 -14.00
CA SER A 200 24.44 -20.02 -14.63
C SER A 200 23.28 -20.56 -13.78
N LYS A 201 23.26 -20.28 -12.48
CA LYS A 201 22.30 -20.86 -11.52
C LYS A 201 20.98 -20.08 -11.43
N ALA A 202 20.01 -20.73 -10.78
CA ALA A 202 18.70 -20.21 -10.48
C ALA A 202 18.48 -20.17 -8.96
N TYR A 203 18.48 -18.97 -8.40
CA TYR A 203 18.36 -18.74 -6.97
C TYR A 203 16.88 -18.57 -6.58
N VAL A 204 16.40 -19.41 -5.65
CA VAL A 204 15.00 -19.40 -5.19
C VAL A 204 14.90 -18.70 -3.85
N ILE A 205 13.99 -17.72 -3.74
CA ILE A 205 13.59 -17.06 -2.50
C ILE A 205 12.17 -17.49 -2.18
N GLY A 206 11.96 -18.00 -0.96
CA GLY A 206 10.62 -18.34 -0.49
C GLY A 206 9.73 -17.10 -0.38
N GLY A 207 8.65 -17.07 -1.15
CA GLY A 207 7.62 -16.03 -1.16
C GLY A 207 6.68 -16.11 0.04
N LEU A 208 7.25 -16.16 1.25
CA LEU A 208 6.55 -16.38 2.51
C LEU A 208 6.76 -15.19 3.45
N VAL A 209 5.67 -14.66 4.00
CA VAL A 209 5.68 -13.64 5.07
C VAL A 209 5.00 -14.22 6.30
N ASP A 210 5.77 -14.98 7.08
CA ASP A 210 5.28 -15.74 8.25
C ASP A 210 5.71 -15.13 9.59
N HIS A 211 6.46 -14.02 9.61
CA HIS A 211 7.09 -13.48 10.82
C HIS A 211 8.06 -14.47 11.55
N ASN A 212 8.61 -15.45 10.82
CA ASN A 212 9.43 -16.55 11.32
C ASN A 212 8.74 -17.38 12.42
N HIS A 213 7.51 -17.84 12.11
CA HIS A 213 6.81 -18.89 12.85
C HIS A 213 7.20 -20.28 12.30
N HIS A 214 7.40 -20.43 10.99
CA HIS A 214 7.74 -21.67 10.30
C HIS A 214 9.27 -21.82 10.12
N LYS A 215 10.01 -21.87 11.24
CA LYS A 215 11.48 -22.05 11.26
C LYS A 215 11.91 -23.28 10.45
N GLY A 216 12.95 -23.15 9.62
CA GLY A 216 13.49 -24.26 8.85
C GLY A 216 12.57 -24.81 7.76
N PHE A 217 11.42 -24.20 7.48
CA PHE A 217 10.42 -24.77 6.55
C PHE A 217 10.93 -24.85 5.10
N THR A 218 11.46 -23.75 4.57
CA THR A 218 12.05 -23.73 3.21
C THR A 218 13.35 -24.54 3.13
N TYR A 219 14.12 -24.59 4.21
CA TYR A 219 15.29 -25.46 4.31
C TYR A 219 14.89 -26.94 4.19
N LYS A 220 13.95 -27.39 5.02
CA LYS A 220 13.42 -28.74 4.96
C LYS A 220 12.86 -29.05 3.57
N GLN A 221 12.06 -28.16 2.99
CA GLN A 221 11.51 -28.36 1.65
C GLN A 221 12.62 -28.55 0.60
N ALA A 222 13.66 -27.71 0.62
CA ALA A 222 14.79 -27.85 -0.30
C ALA A 222 15.54 -29.18 -0.10
N SER A 223 15.86 -29.55 1.15
CA SER A 223 16.53 -30.81 1.48
C SER A 223 15.69 -32.05 1.11
N ASP A 224 14.38 -32.04 1.39
CA ASP A 224 13.45 -33.14 1.07
C ASP A 224 13.34 -33.35 -0.46
N HIS A 225 13.40 -32.26 -1.24
CA HIS A 225 13.45 -32.33 -2.72
C HIS A 225 14.88 -32.57 -3.24
N GLY A 226 15.90 -32.58 -2.37
CA GLY A 226 17.32 -32.72 -2.69
C GLY A 226 17.89 -31.61 -3.57
N ILE A 227 17.35 -30.39 -3.44
CA ILE A 227 17.80 -29.18 -4.13
C ILE A 227 18.92 -28.53 -3.30
N ASP A 228 19.97 -28.01 -3.95
CA ASP A 228 21.03 -27.30 -3.25
C ASP A 228 20.47 -26.09 -2.48
N HIS A 229 21.00 -25.82 -1.28
CA HIS A 229 20.49 -24.75 -0.42
C HIS A 229 21.60 -23.98 0.27
N ALA A 230 21.45 -22.66 0.41
CA ALA A 230 22.47 -21.79 1.01
C ALA A 230 21.86 -20.61 1.81
N GLN A 231 22.56 -20.17 2.85
CA GLN A 231 22.30 -18.92 3.55
C GLN A 231 23.18 -17.79 2.98
N LEU A 232 22.71 -16.54 3.07
CA LEU A 232 23.53 -15.38 2.73
C LEU A 232 24.68 -15.18 3.75
N PRO A 233 25.83 -14.62 3.35
CA PRO A 233 27.04 -14.46 4.18
C PRO A 233 26.94 -13.34 5.25
N LEU A 234 25.78 -13.19 5.89
CA LEU A 234 25.47 -12.10 6.83
C LEU A 234 26.35 -12.13 8.10
N GLY A 235 26.86 -13.30 8.49
CA GLY A 235 27.66 -13.48 9.70
C GLY A 235 28.95 -12.66 9.74
N ASN A 236 29.53 -12.34 8.58
CA ASN A 236 30.78 -11.60 8.48
C ASN A 236 30.59 -10.08 8.56
N PHE A 237 29.38 -9.58 8.26
CA PHE A 237 29.13 -8.16 8.04
C PHE A 237 28.11 -7.55 9.02
N VAL A 238 27.25 -8.36 9.65
CA VAL A 238 26.16 -7.86 10.51
C VAL A 238 26.14 -8.57 11.86
N LYS A 239 26.64 -7.89 12.91
CA LYS A 239 26.34 -8.24 14.31
C LYS A 239 24.88 -7.93 14.63
N MET A 240 23.97 -8.85 14.30
CA MET A 240 22.58 -8.79 14.74
C MET A 240 22.43 -9.41 16.13
N ASN A 241 21.88 -8.64 17.08
CA ASN A 241 21.38 -9.17 18.37
C ASN A 241 20.07 -9.98 18.21
N SER A 242 19.57 -10.12 16.98
CA SER A 242 18.29 -10.75 16.63
C SER A 242 18.46 -11.82 15.54
N ARG A 243 17.35 -12.40 15.08
CA ARG A 243 17.34 -13.53 14.14
C ARG A 243 17.88 -13.14 12.76
N LYS A 244 18.70 -13.99 12.15
CA LYS A 244 19.30 -13.80 10.81
C LYS A 244 18.31 -14.06 9.65
N VAL A 245 17.05 -13.68 9.79
CA VAL A 245 16.01 -13.85 8.77
C VAL A 245 15.70 -12.50 8.14
N LEU A 246 15.85 -12.41 6.81
CA LEU A 246 15.61 -11.19 6.04
C LEU A 246 14.26 -11.25 5.32
N ALA A 247 13.66 -10.08 5.07
CA ALA A 247 12.51 -9.96 4.18
C ALA A 247 12.94 -10.22 2.72
N ILE A 248 12.00 -10.70 1.89
CA ILE A 248 12.23 -11.09 0.49
C ILE A 248 12.90 -9.95 -0.29
N ASN A 249 12.41 -8.72 -0.10
CA ASN A 249 12.95 -7.54 -0.75
C ASN A 249 14.37 -7.15 -0.31
N HIS A 250 14.83 -7.59 0.88
CA HIS A 250 16.23 -7.40 1.29
C HIS A 250 17.13 -8.47 0.68
N VAL A 251 16.63 -9.70 0.53
CA VAL A 251 17.35 -10.77 -0.20
C VAL A 251 17.48 -10.40 -1.67
N CYS A 252 16.41 -9.96 -2.35
CA CYS A 252 16.45 -9.46 -3.74
C CYS A 252 17.53 -8.38 -3.97
N LEU A 253 17.73 -7.47 -3.00
CA LEU A 253 18.72 -6.39 -3.11
C LEU A 253 20.17 -6.92 -3.11
N CYS A 254 20.45 -8.06 -2.48
CA CYS A 254 21.78 -8.69 -2.52
C CYS A 254 22.15 -9.24 -3.91
N PHE A 255 21.18 -9.37 -4.82
CA PHE A 255 21.36 -9.81 -6.21
C PHE A 255 21.24 -8.66 -7.21
N SER A 256 20.99 -7.42 -6.73
CA SER A 256 20.88 -6.22 -7.56
C SER A 256 22.21 -5.46 -7.56
N VAL A 257 23.15 -5.92 -8.40
CA VAL A 257 24.46 -5.27 -8.62
C VAL A 257 24.34 -4.22 -9.73
#